data_AF-A0A171DQU5-F1
#
_entry.id   AF-A0A171DQU5-F1
#
_cell.length_a   1.000
_cell.length_b   1.000
_cell.length_c   1.000
_cell.angle_alpha   90.00
_cell.angle_beta   90.00
_cell.angle_gamma   90.00
#
_symmetry.space_group_name_H-M   'P 1'
#
loop_
_entity.id
_entity.type
_entity.pdbx_description
1 polymer ?
#
loop_
_entity_poly.entity_id
_entity_poly.type
_entity_poly.pdbx_seq_one_letter_code
_entity_poly.pdbx_strand_id
1 'polypeptide(L)'
;MLCRGLGEWGGPARCTEPLAVAMGFRSVADLLEEGRVLRARLHAGEPLTPRDWRRTVLSVEIVFVSDVVGSGWDWSTTTGFSDEETIRLLRSVQRKIARALHSG
;
A
#
# COMPACT_ATOMS: atom_id res chain seq x y z
N MET A 1 -2.71 9.34 -0.60
CA MET A 1 -2.42 8.23 -1.53
C MET A 1 -2.26 6.88 -0.80
N LEU A 2 -1.22 6.65 0.04
CA LEU A 2 -1.02 5.35 0.71
C LEU A 2 -2.25 4.83 1.48
N CYS A 3 -2.95 5.70 2.22
CA CYS A 3 -4.16 5.29 2.95
C CYS A 3 -5.32 4.86 2.05
N ARG A 4 -5.43 5.43 0.84
CA ARG A 4 -6.45 5.02 -0.13
C ARG A 4 -6.06 3.69 -0.78
N GLY A 5 -4.79 3.56 -1.19
CA GLY A 5 -4.28 2.31 -1.76
C GLY A 5 -4.41 1.11 -0.81
N LEU A 6 -4.10 1.27 0.48
CA LEU A 6 -4.36 0.20 1.47
C LEU A 6 -5.84 -0.15 1.61
N GLY A 7 -6.75 0.80 1.34
CA GLY A 7 -8.19 0.57 1.39
C GLY A 7 -8.73 -0.27 0.25
N GLU A 8 -8.08 -0.23 -0.92
CA GLU A 8 -8.51 -0.96 -2.12
C GLU A 8 -8.53 -2.48 -1.93
N TRP A 9 -7.68 -3.03 -1.05
CA TRP A 9 -7.67 -4.45 -0.69
C TRP A 9 -8.95 -4.91 0.01
N GLY A 10 -9.69 -4.01 0.66
CA GLY A 10 -11.01 -4.28 1.22
C GLY A 10 -12.16 -4.06 0.23
N GLY A 11 -11.85 -3.72 -1.03
CA GLY A 11 -12.80 -3.40 -2.08
C GLY A 11 -12.60 -4.29 -3.32
N PRO A 12 -12.40 -3.70 -4.52
CA PRO A 12 -12.40 -4.46 -5.78
C PRO A 12 -11.16 -5.34 -6.00
N ALA A 13 -10.06 -5.08 -5.28
CA ALA A 13 -8.84 -5.85 -5.41
C ALA A 13 -9.01 -7.30 -4.92
N ARG A 14 -8.41 -8.25 -5.64
CA ARG A 14 -8.57 -9.69 -5.42
C ARG A 14 -7.29 -10.29 -4.83
N CYS A 15 -7.05 -10.03 -3.56
CA CYS A 15 -5.89 -10.60 -2.88
C CYS A 15 -6.03 -12.11 -2.69
N THR A 16 -4.93 -12.84 -2.89
CA THR A 16 -4.83 -14.27 -2.58
C THR A 16 -3.93 -14.47 -1.36
N GLU A 17 -4.05 -15.61 -0.67
CA GLU A 17 -3.20 -15.92 0.49
C GLU A 17 -1.69 -15.84 0.17
N PRO A 18 -1.18 -16.44 -0.93
CA PRO A 18 0.23 -16.32 -1.28
C PRO A 18 0.66 -14.87 -1.52
N LEU A 19 -0.21 -14.04 -2.11
CA LEU A 19 0.09 -12.64 -2.36
C LEU A 19 0.14 -11.82 -1.07
N ALA A 20 -0.80 -12.05 -0.15
CA ALA A 20 -0.77 -11.40 1.17
C ALA A 20 0.52 -11.73 1.93
N VAL A 21 0.94 -13.00 1.89
CA VAL A 21 2.22 -13.45 2.47
C VAL A 21 3.42 -12.81 1.78
N ALA A 22 3.43 -12.73 0.46
CA ALA A 22 4.49 -12.07 -0.31
C ALA A 22 4.62 -10.57 0.02
N MET A 23 3.50 -9.89 0.31
CA MET A 23 3.47 -8.50 0.79
C MET A 23 3.93 -8.35 2.25
N GLY A 24 4.11 -9.47 2.95
CA GLY A 24 4.60 -9.53 4.32
C GLY A 24 3.51 -9.61 5.39
N PHE A 25 2.24 -9.83 5.01
CA PHE A 25 1.14 -10.14 5.94
C PHE A 25 1.10 -11.64 6.25
N ARG A 26 0.32 -12.05 7.24
CA ARG A 26 0.17 -13.48 7.60
C ARG A 26 -0.88 -14.21 6.75
N SER A 27 -1.89 -13.48 6.29
CA SER A 27 -3.00 -13.96 5.49
C SER A 27 -3.74 -12.79 4.85
N VAL A 28 -4.73 -13.06 4.01
CA VAL A 28 -5.65 -12.02 3.50
C VAL A 28 -6.39 -11.34 4.66
N ALA A 29 -6.84 -12.11 5.66
CA ALA A 29 -7.50 -11.53 6.84
C ALA A 29 -6.54 -10.58 7.63
N ASP A 30 -5.27 -10.96 7.77
CA ASP A 30 -4.24 -10.13 8.39
C ASP A 30 -3.98 -8.85 7.57
N LEU A 31 -3.96 -8.94 6.23
CA LEU A 31 -3.86 -7.78 5.34
C LEU A 31 -5.00 -6.78 5.57
N LEU A 32 -6.23 -7.25 5.69
CA LEU A 32 -7.40 -6.37 5.89
C LEU A 32 -7.38 -5.72 7.27
N GLU A 33 -7.03 -6.48 8.31
CA GLU A 33 -6.99 -5.99 9.69
C GLU A 33 -5.83 -5.01 9.90
N GLU A 34 -4.60 -5.46 9.63
CA GLU A 34 -3.39 -4.64 9.76
C GLU A 34 -3.43 -3.46 8.77
N GLY A 35 -3.99 -3.65 7.57
CA GLY A 35 -4.20 -2.58 6.61
C GLY A 35 -5.05 -1.44 7.19
N ARG A 36 -6.10 -1.75 7.96
CA ARG A 36 -6.92 -0.74 8.66
C ARG A 36 -6.12 -0.01 9.73
N VAL A 37 -5.34 -0.74 10.52
CA VAL A 37 -4.47 -0.18 11.57
C VAL A 37 -3.43 0.76 10.95
N LEU A 38 -2.73 0.32 9.89
CA LEU A 38 -1.74 1.11 9.17
C LEU A 38 -2.35 2.38 8.57
N ARG A 39 -3.57 2.29 8.01
CA ARG A 39 -4.30 3.47 7.52
C ARG A 39 -4.59 4.47 8.63
N ALA A 40 -5.02 4.01 9.81
CA ALA A 40 -5.27 4.88 10.96
C ALA A 40 -3.98 5.58 11.42
N ARG A 41 -2.88 4.84 11.55
CA ARG A 41 -1.56 5.40 11.92
C ARG A 41 -1.05 6.42 10.92
N LEU A 42 -1.14 6.13 9.62
CA LEU A 42 -0.80 7.07 8.56
C LEU A 42 -1.65 8.34 8.59
N HIS A 43 -2.95 8.21 8.87
CA HIS A 43 -3.86 9.35 9.00
C HIS A 43 -3.53 10.21 10.23
N ALA A 44 -3.15 9.57 11.34
CA ALA A 44 -2.75 10.24 12.57
C ALA A 44 -1.31 10.81 12.51
N GLY A 45 -0.55 10.52 11.45
CA GLY A 45 0.86 10.94 11.34
C GLY A 45 1.79 10.19 12.31
N GLU A 46 1.37 9.03 12.80
CA GLU A 46 2.15 8.22 13.72
C GLU A 46 3.34 7.57 13.02
N PRO A 47 4.47 7.40 13.73
CA PRO A 47 5.64 6.74 13.16
C PRO A 47 5.31 5.28 12.84
N LEU A 48 5.66 4.84 11.64
CA LEU A 48 5.60 3.43 11.24
C LEU A 48 6.95 2.75 11.42
N THR A 49 6.92 1.46 11.77
CA THR A 49 8.15 0.65 11.83
C THR A 49 8.70 0.39 10.41
N PRO A 50 9.98 0.01 10.25
CA PRO A 50 10.52 -0.40 8.95
C PRO A 50 9.71 -1.52 8.26
N ARG A 51 9.20 -2.47 9.05
CA ARG A 51 8.35 -3.56 8.55
C ARG A 51 7.02 -3.03 8.03
N ASP A 52 6.40 -2.12 8.77
CA ASP A 52 5.12 -1.50 8.41
C ASP A 52 5.24 -0.65 7.15
N TRP A 53 6.34 0.09 6.99
CA TRP A 53 6.65 0.82 5.77
C TRP A 53 6.78 -0.10 4.57
N ARG A 54 7.51 -1.22 4.70
CA ARG A 54 7.68 -2.20 3.62
C ARG A 54 6.34 -2.79 3.20
N ARG A 55 5.55 -3.27 4.17
CA ARG A 55 4.21 -3.82 3.94
C ARG A 55 3.32 -2.81 3.22
N THR A 56 3.27 -1.57 3.72
CA THR A 56 2.46 -0.48 3.16
C THR A 56 2.83 -0.19 1.72
N VAL A 57 4.12 0.05 1.45
CA VAL A 57 4.57 0.49 0.12
C VAL A 57 4.41 -0.63 -0.90
N LEU A 58 4.84 -1.85 -0.59
CA LEU A 58 4.72 -2.99 -1.50
C LEU A 58 3.24 -3.30 -1.83
N SER A 59 2.39 -3.25 -0.81
CA SER A 59 0.94 -3.39 -0.97
C SER A 59 0.36 -2.35 -1.93
N VAL A 60 0.73 -1.08 -1.75
CA VAL A 60 0.20 0.00 -2.59
C VAL A 60 0.75 -0.07 -4.02
N GLU A 61 2.00 -0.49 -4.21
CA GLU A 61 2.57 -0.69 -5.55
C GLU A 61 1.79 -1.74 -6.35
N ILE A 62 1.49 -2.89 -5.72
CA ILE A 62 0.79 -3.99 -6.38
C ILE A 62 -0.65 -3.60 -6.70
N VAL A 63 -1.37 -3.04 -5.72
CA VAL A 63 -2.79 -2.69 -5.91
C VAL A 63 -2.98 -1.55 -6.91
N PHE A 64 -2.01 -0.65 -7.01
CA PHE A 64 -2.01 0.42 -8.00
C PHE A 64 -1.74 -0.10 -9.42
N VAL A 65 -0.72 -0.93 -9.61
CA VAL A 65 -0.28 -1.28 -10.98
C VAL A 65 -1.05 -2.45 -11.59
N SER A 66 -1.57 -3.37 -10.78
CA SER A 66 -2.14 -4.61 -11.29
C SER A 66 -3.64 -4.52 -11.59
N ASP A 67 -4.04 -4.87 -12.80
CA ASP A 67 -5.44 -5.14 -13.16
C ASP A 67 -5.90 -6.56 -12.78
N VAL A 68 -4.95 -7.47 -12.53
CA VAL A 68 -5.25 -8.89 -12.27
C VAL A 68 -5.63 -9.10 -10.81
N VAL A 69 -4.88 -8.50 -9.90
CA VAL A 69 -5.07 -8.65 -8.45
C VAL A 69 -5.38 -7.33 -7.75
N GLY A 70 -5.11 -6.20 -8.40
CA GLY A 70 -5.28 -4.86 -7.84
C GLY A 70 -6.47 -4.11 -8.44
N SER A 71 -6.38 -2.79 -8.38
CA SER A 71 -7.38 -1.84 -8.86
C SER A 71 -6.85 -1.02 -10.03
N GLY A 72 -5.89 -1.48 -10.83
CA GLY A 72 -5.18 -0.62 -11.81
C GLY A 72 -6.11 0.19 -12.71
N TRP A 73 -7.03 -0.47 -13.40
CA TRP A 73 -8.02 0.16 -14.28
C TRP A 73 -9.00 1.07 -13.51
N ASP A 74 -9.38 0.66 -12.30
CA ASP A 74 -10.32 1.40 -11.45
C ASP A 74 -9.64 2.49 -10.59
N TRP A 75 -8.31 2.57 -10.60
CA TRP A 75 -7.53 3.28 -9.58
C TRP A 75 -7.88 4.77 -9.51
N SER A 76 -7.92 5.41 -10.67
CA SER A 76 -8.26 6.84 -10.75
C SER A 76 -9.69 7.11 -10.30
N THR A 77 -10.61 6.16 -10.53
CA THR A 77 -12.02 6.25 -10.13
C THR A 77 -12.19 6.03 -8.64
N THR A 78 -11.59 4.99 -8.06
CA THR A 78 -11.78 4.61 -6.65
C THR A 78 -10.96 5.48 -5.71
N THR A 79 -9.76 5.91 -6.13
CA THR A 79 -8.84 6.66 -5.29
C THR A 79 -8.79 8.16 -5.63
N GLY A 80 -9.24 8.58 -6.81
CA GLY A 80 -9.15 9.98 -7.26
C GLY A 80 -7.75 10.44 -7.66
N PHE A 81 -6.74 9.55 -7.65
CA PHE A 81 -5.37 9.86 -8.06
C PHE A 81 -5.13 9.38 -9.50
N SER A 82 -4.52 10.23 -10.34
CA SER A 82 -4.05 9.76 -11.65
C SER A 82 -2.84 8.85 -11.52
N ASP A 83 -2.56 8.04 -12.54
CA ASP A 83 -1.37 7.18 -12.58
C ASP A 83 -0.08 7.99 -12.49
N GLU A 84 0.00 9.10 -13.22
CA GLU A 84 1.16 10.00 -13.21
C GLU A 84 1.40 10.59 -11.83
N GLU A 85 0.33 11.01 -11.14
CA GLU A 85 0.42 11.51 -9.77
C GLU A 85 0.86 10.39 -8.82
N THR A 86 0.28 9.21 -8.95
CA THR A 86 0.53 8.06 -8.09
C THR A 86 1.98 7.60 -8.20
N ILE A 87 2.51 7.46 -9.41
CA ILE A 87 3.91 7.08 -9.66
C ILE A 87 4.86 8.11 -9.05
N ARG A 88 4.57 9.41 -9.23
CA ARG A 88 5.39 10.50 -8.69
C ARG A 88 5.43 10.45 -7.16
N LEU A 89 4.28 10.25 -6.52
CA LEU A 89 4.16 10.15 -5.06
C LEU A 89 4.83 8.87 -4.52
N LEU A 90 4.62 7.72 -5.15
CA LEU A 90 5.27 6.45 -4.76
C LEU A 90 6.80 6.57 -4.80
N ARG A 91 7.35 7.12 -5.89
CA ARG A 91 8.80 7.35 -6.00
C ARG A 91 9.33 8.29 -4.94
N SER A 92 8.57 9.31 -4.56
CA SER A 92 8.93 10.22 -3.46
C SER A 92 9.00 9.48 -2.12
N VAL A 93 7.99 8.64 -1.81
CA VAL A 93 7.94 7.82 -0.60
C VAL A 93 9.08 6.82 -0.55
N GLN A 94 9.30 6.05 -1.62
CA GLN A 94 10.39 5.08 -1.72
C GLN A 94 11.76 5.72 -1.45
N ARG A 95 12.03 6.90 -2.02
CA ARG A 95 13.29 7.63 -1.77
C ARG A 95 13.44 8.07 -0.31
N LYS A 96 12.36 8.53 0.33
CA LYS A 96 12.39 8.91 1.75
C LYS A 96 12.68 7.72 2.65
N ILE A 97 12.02 6.58 2.39
CA ILE A 97 12.25 5.33 3.13
C ILE A 97 13.68 4.82 2.92
N ALA A 98 14.14 4.77 1.66
CA ALA A 98 15.51 4.38 1.37
C ALA A 98 16.52 5.25 2.14
N ARG A 99 16.37 6.57 2.12
CA ARG A 99 17.24 7.46 2.92
C ARG A 99 17.17 7.17 4.41
N ALA A 100 15.97 7.03 4.97
CA ALA A 100 15.80 6.73 6.39
C ALA A 100 16.45 5.40 6.81
N LEU A 101 16.41 4.38 5.94
CA LEU A 101 16.99 3.06 6.20
C LEU A 101 18.51 2.99 5.97
N HIS A 102 19.08 3.86 5.13
CA HIS A 102 20.54 3.90 4.88
C HIS A 102 21.27 4.92 5.78
N SER A 103 20.54 5.73 6.56
CA SER A 103 21.12 6.75 7.46
C SER A 103 21.23 6.29 8.91
N GLY A 104 21.04 4.99 9.18
CA GLY A 104 21.17 4.37 10.50
C GLY A 104 22.10 3.17 10.42
#